data_AF-A0A814C8H4-F1
#
_entry.id   AF-A0A814C8H4-F1
#
_cell.length_a   1.000
_cell.length_b   1.000
_cell.length_c   1.000
_cell.angle_alpha   90.00
_cell.angle_beta   90.00
_cell.angle_gamma   90.00
#
_symmetry.space_group_name_H-M   'P 1'
#
loop_
_entity.id
_entity.type
_entity.pdbx_description
1 polymer ?
#
loop_
_entity_poly.entity_id
_entity_poly.type
_entity_poly.pdbx_seq_one_letter_code
_entity_poly.pdbx_strand_id
1 'polypeptide(L)'
;MGLCIGSLGSSIACLFGNAFCSLCCAACPACKGSTSSRIAYGLILLAGLITSCIMLIPGLEKTLAKIPALCSGGSKLTNLVVPSMPSIDCQKIVGSLAVYRLSFGMTIFFFILSLLMINVKSSKDFRAKIQNGFWGFKLLALMGLIVGAFFIPEHGFSQTFMVFGMIGGFLFILIQLLLSIDFVHSWNESWIDRVESGSKKYGYGLLFFTFLFYALSITGIVLFYIYYAPDRSVCRLHTFFISFNLCLCFVLSIVSILPQVREHNSSCGLLQSSFVSLYVVYYTWSAMSNNPNVACNPSIRSIIHPGNSTTPGPTPPRQQNL
;
A
#
# COMPACT_ATOMS: atom_id res chain seq x y z
N MET A 1 -30.17 -19.09 8.35
CA MET A 1 -29.72 -18.57 7.03
C MET A 1 -30.88 -17.79 6.44
N GLY A 2 -30.74 -16.48 6.22
CA GLY A 2 -31.83 -15.70 5.59
C GLY A 2 -31.98 -14.21 5.95
N LEU A 3 -31.07 -13.58 6.72
CA LEU A 3 -31.24 -12.17 7.12
C LEU A 3 -29.93 -11.35 7.20
N CYS A 4 -28.94 -11.67 6.36
CA CYS A 4 -27.67 -10.92 6.29
C CYS A 4 -27.39 -10.27 4.93
N ILE A 5 -28.35 -10.25 3.99
CA ILE A 5 -28.15 -9.67 2.65
C ILE A 5 -28.77 -8.25 2.55
N GLY A 6 -29.60 -7.82 3.52
CA GLY A 6 -30.21 -6.48 3.55
C GLY A 6 -29.38 -5.38 4.24
N SER A 7 -28.19 -5.70 4.79
CA SER A 7 -27.43 -4.80 5.68
C SER A 7 -26.39 -3.90 4.99
N LEU A 8 -26.16 -4.05 3.69
CA LEU A 8 -25.24 -3.18 2.94
C LEU A 8 -25.81 -1.78 2.69
N GLY A 9 -27.14 -1.64 2.55
CA GLY A 9 -27.81 -0.34 2.39
C GLY A 9 -27.96 0.44 3.70
N SER A 10 -28.27 -0.25 4.81
CA SER A 10 -28.49 0.37 6.12
C SER A 10 -27.19 0.81 6.82
N SER A 11 -26.05 0.22 6.45
CA SER A 11 -24.73 0.64 6.96
C SER A 11 -24.26 1.97 6.38
N ILE A 12 -24.72 2.34 5.18
CA ILE A 12 -24.39 3.64 4.55
C ILE A 12 -25.16 4.78 5.25
N ALA A 13 -26.38 4.53 5.73
CA ALA A 13 -27.14 5.51 6.51
C ALA A 13 -26.49 5.83 7.87
N CYS A 14 -25.79 4.86 8.47
CA CYS A 14 -25.04 5.06 9.71
C CYS A 14 -23.76 5.91 9.54
N LEU A 15 -23.24 6.03 8.31
CA LEU A 15 -22.06 6.85 7.99
C LEU A 15 -22.36 8.37 7.97
N PHE A 16 -23.63 8.79 8.04
CA PHE A 16 -24.01 10.21 8.03
C PHE A 16 -24.10 10.86 9.43
N GLY A 17 -23.74 10.13 10.50
CA GLY A 17 -23.58 10.67 11.85
C GLY A 17 -24.70 10.30 12.82
N ASN A 18 -24.43 10.54 14.12
CA ASN A 18 -25.26 10.08 15.25
C ASN A 18 -26.74 10.50 15.22
N ALA A 19 -27.13 11.51 14.43
CA ALA A 19 -28.52 11.93 14.31
C ALA A 19 -29.38 10.97 13.46
N PHE A 20 -28.80 10.17 12.56
CA PHE A 20 -29.53 9.17 11.77
C PHE A 20 -29.44 7.75 12.34
N CYS A 21 -28.50 7.50 13.25
CA CYS A 21 -28.38 6.21 13.93
C CYS A 21 -29.53 5.97 14.93
N SER A 22 -30.11 7.03 15.51
CA SER A 22 -31.27 6.89 16.42
C SER A 22 -32.55 6.46 15.71
N LEU A 23 -32.66 6.65 14.38
CA LEU A 23 -33.83 6.26 13.61
C LEU A 23 -33.68 4.90 12.92
N CYS A 24 -32.46 4.42 12.69
CA CYS A 24 -32.19 3.22 11.88
C CYS A 24 -31.50 2.07 12.64
N CYS A 25 -31.02 2.28 13.87
CA CYS A 25 -30.32 1.24 14.64
C CYS A 25 -30.65 1.31 16.15
N ALA A 26 -31.78 0.71 16.55
CA ALA A 26 -32.02 0.34 17.95
C ALA A 26 -31.12 -0.84 18.42
N ALA A 27 -30.35 -1.45 17.52
CA ALA A 27 -29.63 -2.70 17.74
C ALA A 27 -28.10 -2.59 17.82
N CYS A 28 -27.50 -1.39 17.69
CA CYS A 28 -26.05 -1.22 17.81
C CYS A 28 -25.68 -0.61 19.17
N PRO A 29 -24.85 -1.28 20.01
CA PRO A 29 -24.37 -0.72 21.26
C PRO A 29 -23.59 0.57 21.00
N ALA A 30 -23.73 1.53 21.91
CA ALA A 30 -23.16 2.88 21.84
C ALA A 30 -21.65 2.86 21.55
N CYS A 31 -21.27 2.90 20.28
CA CYS A 31 -19.88 3.06 19.88
C CYS A 31 -19.40 4.45 20.29
N LYS A 32 -18.33 4.53 21.10
CA LYS A 32 -17.68 5.81 21.43
C LYS A 32 -17.38 6.56 20.12
N GLY A 33 -17.85 7.80 20.00
CA GLY A 33 -17.80 8.57 18.74
C GLY A 33 -16.40 8.68 18.13
N SER A 34 -15.35 8.65 18.95
CA SER A 34 -13.95 8.66 18.46
C SER A 34 -13.55 7.38 17.72
N THR A 35 -13.91 6.20 18.24
CA THR A 35 -13.61 4.92 17.58
C THR A 35 -14.37 4.79 16.26
N SER A 36 -15.65 5.17 16.26
CA SER A 36 -16.48 5.19 15.05
C SER A 36 -15.87 6.07 13.95
N SER A 37 -15.39 7.25 14.33
CA SER A 37 -14.80 8.19 13.36
C SER A 37 -13.49 7.67 12.74
N ARG A 38 -12.65 6.99 13.52
CA ARG A 38 -11.43 6.35 12.99
C ARG A 38 -11.76 5.27 11.97
N ILE A 39 -12.77 4.44 12.25
CA ILE A 39 -13.24 3.40 11.34
C ILE A 39 -13.80 4.02 10.05
N ALA A 40 -14.62 5.06 10.17
CA ALA A 40 -15.19 5.75 9.01
C ALA A 40 -14.12 6.36 8.09
N TYR A 41 -13.07 6.99 8.64
CA TYR A 41 -11.93 7.46 7.82
C TYR A 41 -11.18 6.30 7.15
N GLY A 42 -11.02 5.17 7.84
CA GLY A 42 -10.46 3.95 7.24
C GLY A 42 -11.29 3.44 6.07
N LEU A 43 -12.62 3.46 6.19
CA LEU A 43 -13.54 3.08 5.11
C LEU A 43 -13.49 4.05 3.92
N ILE A 44 -13.31 5.35 4.16
CA ILE A 44 -13.11 6.35 3.11
C ILE A 44 -11.82 6.07 2.33
N LEU A 45 -10.71 5.80 3.03
CA LEU A 45 -9.44 5.44 2.39
C LEU A 45 -9.56 4.13 1.60
N LEU A 46 -10.27 3.14 2.15
CA LEU A 46 -10.55 1.87 1.46
C LEU A 46 -11.39 2.07 0.20
N ALA A 47 -12.43 2.90 0.26
CA ALA A 47 -13.24 3.24 -0.91
C ALA A 47 -12.38 3.92 -1.99
N GLY A 48 -11.50 4.85 -1.61
CA GLY A 48 -10.53 5.48 -2.51
C GLY A 48 -9.55 4.49 -3.16
N LEU A 49 -9.09 3.47 -2.41
CA LEU A 49 -8.29 2.37 -2.96
C LEU A 49 -9.08 1.57 -3.99
N ILE A 50 -10.31 1.17 -3.66
CA ILE A 50 -11.17 0.40 -4.57
C ILE A 50 -11.42 1.20 -5.85
N THR A 51 -11.75 2.48 -5.75
CA THR A 51 -11.94 3.36 -6.92
C THR A 51 -10.65 3.49 -7.74
N SER A 52 -9.49 3.61 -7.11
CA SER A 52 -8.19 3.63 -7.80
C SER A 52 -7.95 2.34 -8.59
N CYS A 53 -8.25 1.18 -8.00
CA CYS A 53 -8.16 -0.11 -8.70
C CYS A 53 -9.11 -0.18 -9.90
N ILE A 54 -10.34 0.33 -9.76
CA ILE A 54 -11.32 0.38 -10.87
C ILE A 54 -10.78 1.24 -12.03
N MET A 55 -10.13 2.36 -11.75
CA MET A 55 -9.54 3.25 -12.76
C MET A 55 -8.38 2.60 -13.54
N LEU A 56 -7.76 1.55 -12.99
CA LEU A 56 -6.67 0.80 -13.63
C LEU A 56 -7.16 -0.42 -14.44
N ILE A 57 -8.46 -0.71 -14.46
CA ILE A 57 -9.00 -1.87 -15.18
C ILE A 57 -8.86 -1.68 -16.70
N PRO A 58 -8.27 -2.66 -17.43
CA PRO A 58 -8.17 -2.61 -18.88
C PRO A 58 -9.58 -2.56 -19.50
N GLY A 59 -9.82 -1.58 -20.38
CA GLY A 59 -11.12 -1.34 -21.03
C GLY A 59 -11.86 -0.09 -20.54
N LEU A 60 -11.56 0.40 -19.34
CA LEU A 60 -12.11 1.68 -18.86
C LEU A 60 -11.36 2.90 -19.45
N GLU A 61 -10.19 2.67 -20.03
CA GLU A 61 -9.33 3.67 -20.68
C GLU A 61 -10.08 4.53 -21.69
N LYS A 62 -10.95 3.92 -22.53
CA LYS A 62 -11.74 4.64 -23.54
C LYS A 62 -12.77 5.59 -22.93
N THR A 63 -13.28 5.28 -21.75
CA THR A 63 -14.24 6.12 -21.03
C THR A 63 -13.50 7.26 -20.31
N LEU A 64 -12.35 6.97 -19.67
CA LEU A 64 -11.52 7.98 -19.01
C LEU A 64 -10.90 8.95 -20.02
N ALA A 65 -10.48 8.47 -21.19
CA ALA A 65 -9.89 9.29 -22.24
C ALA A 65 -10.86 10.33 -22.84
N LYS A 66 -12.17 10.22 -22.58
CA LYS A 66 -13.15 11.25 -22.94
C LYS A 66 -13.02 12.51 -22.06
N ILE A 67 -12.32 12.45 -20.94
CA ILE A 67 -12.11 13.58 -20.04
C ILE A 67 -10.96 14.45 -20.61
N PRO A 68 -11.26 15.65 -21.14
CA PRO A 68 -10.26 16.46 -21.85
C PRO A 68 -9.13 16.98 -20.95
N ALA A 69 -9.35 17.01 -19.64
CA ALA A 69 -8.32 17.39 -18.66
C ALA A 69 -7.26 16.30 -18.41
N LEU A 70 -7.56 15.03 -18.74
CA LEU A 70 -6.60 13.92 -18.63
C LEU A 70 -5.71 13.80 -19.87
N CYS A 71 -6.29 14.03 -21.05
CA CYS A 71 -5.60 14.01 -22.34
C CYS A 71 -5.96 15.29 -23.11
N SER A 72 -5.31 16.42 -22.78
CA SER A 72 -5.52 17.68 -23.51
C SER A 72 -4.48 17.79 -24.63
N GLY A 73 -4.92 17.87 -25.90
CA GLY A 73 -4.06 18.30 -27.00
C GLY A 73 -3.39 17.21 -27.86
N GLY A 74 -4.09 16.12 -28.16
CA GLY A 74 -3.71 15.21 -29.26
C GLY A 74 -3.14 13.87 -28.82
N SER A 75 -3.26 12.89 -29.72
CA SER A 75 -2.89 11.48 -29.57
C SER A 75 -1.40 11.22 -29.29
N LYS A 76 -0.59 12.27 -29.15
CA LYS A 76 0.81 12.20 -28.77
C LYS A 76 1.07 13.25 -27.70
N LEU A 77 1.50 12.81 -26.52
CA LEU A 77 2.04 13.67 -25.47
C LEU A 77 3.42 14.18 -25.93
N THR A 78 3.47 15.05 -26.94
CA THR A 78 4.71 15.58 -27.52
C THR A 78 5.12 16.91 -26.90
N ASN A 79 6.40 16.99 -26.53
CA ASN A 79 7.22 18.20 -26.35
C ASN A 79 6.90 19.16 -25.20
N LEU A 80 6.74 18.65 -23.97
CA LEU A 80 6.82 19.54 -22.80
C LEU A 80 7.52 18.96 -21.56
N VAL A 81 8.20 17.80 -21.68
CA VAL A 81 8.68 17.09 -20.49
C VAL A 81 10.15 16.65 -20.56
N VAL A 82 10.66 16.06 -21.65
CA VAL A 82 12.11 15.80 -21.84
C VAL A 82 12.38 15.66 -23.35
N PRO A 83 13.43 16.26 -23.96
CA PRO A 83 13.68 16.24 -25.41
C PRO A 83 14.01 14.86 -26.01
N SER A 84 13.85 13.76 -25.26
CA SER A 84 14.49 12.47 -25.58
C SER A 84 13.61 11.24 -25.31
N MET A 85 12.30 11.40 -25.09
CA MET A 85 11.39 10.26 -24.87
C MET A 85 10.41 10.08 -26.05
N PRO A 86 10.16 8.84 -26.51
CA PRO A 86 9.19 8.56 -27.57
C PRO A 86 7.78 8.95 -27.14
N SER A 87 6.94 9.35 -28.09
CA SER A 87 5.54 9.73 -27.83
C SER A 87 4.78 8.55 -27.22
N ILE A 88 4.43 8.65 -25.93
CA ILE A 88 3.63 7.65 -25.21
C ILE A 88 2.15 7.90 -25.53
N ASP A 89 1.43 6.84 -25.93
CA ASP A 89 -0.02 6.91 -26.16
C ASP A 89 -0.75 7.26 -24.86
N CYS A 90 -1.43 8.42 -24.82
CA CYS A 90 -2.18 8.86 -23.63
C CYS A 90 -3.19 7.80 -23.16
N GLN A 91 -3.75 7.02 -24.09
CA GLN A 91 -4.67 5.91 -23.83
C GLN A 91 -4.11 4.86 -22.86
N LYS A 92 -2.80 4.56 -22.94
CA LYS A 92 -2.15 3.51 -22.11
C LYS A 92 -1.85 3.96 -20.68
N ILE A 93 -1.81 5.27 -20.43
CA ILE A 93 -1.43 5.85 -19.12
C ILE A 93 -2.59 6.59 -18.45
N VAL A 94 -3.73 6.73 -19.11
CA VAL A 94 -4.89 7.51 -18.63
C VAL A 94 -5.41 7.00 -17.28
N GLY A 95 -5.34 5.70 -17.03
CA GLY A 95 -5.71 5.10 -15.74
C GLY A 95 -4.83 5.61 -14.60
N SER A 96 -3.51 5.58 -14.78
CA SER A 96 -2.55 6.10 -13.79
C SER A 96 -2.71 7.62 -13.56
N LEU A 97 -2.97 8.39 -14.61
CA LEU A 97 -3.23 9.83 -14.53
C LEU A 97 -4.51 10.16 -13.73
N ALA A 98 -5.55 9.33 -13.87
CA ALA A 98 -6.78 9.47 -13.12
C ALA A 98 -6.58 9.12 -11.64
N VAL A 99 -5.82 8.06 -11.35
CA VAL A 99 -5.46 7.68 -9.98
C VAL A 99 -4.73 8.83 -9.27
N TYR A 100 -3.77 9.50 -9.92
CA TYR A 100 -3.08 10.64 -9.33
C TYR A 100 -4.02 11.78 -8.92
N ARG A 101 -5.05 12.08 -9.71
CA ARG A 101 -6.05 13.13 -9.38
C ARG A 101 -6.95 12.72 -8.23
N LEU A 102 -7.41 11.47 -8.23
CA LEU A 102 -8.19 10.90 -7.12
C LEU A 102 -7.37 10.95 -5.81
N SER A 103 -6.13 10.44 -5.85
CA SER A 103 -5.22 10.45 -4.71
C SER A 103 -4.88 11.88 -4.25
N PHE A 104 -4.74 12.83 -5.16
CA PHE A 104 -4.50 14.23 -4.83
C PHE A 104 -5.68 14.85 -4.08
N GLY A 105 -6.91 14.66 -4.58
CA GLY A 105 -8.12 15.15 -3.89
C GLY A 105 -8.28 14.56 -2.48
N MET A 106 -8.02 13.26 -2.34
CA MET A 106 -7.99 12.58 -1.03
C MET A 106 -6.89 13.15 -0.12
N THR A 107 -5.70 13.38 -0.67
CA THR A 107 -4.55 13.94 0.08
C THR A 107 -4.87 15.32 0.62
N ILE A 108 -5.41 16.23 -0.21
CA ILE A 108 -5.81 17.57 0.23
C ILE A 108 -6.86 17.49 1.33
N PHE A 109 -7.88 16.64 1.17
CA PHE A 109 -8.93 16.48 2.17
C PHE A 109 -8.37 16.09 3.55
N PHE A 110 -7.53 15.05 3.59
CA PHE A 110 -6.91 14.61 4.85
C PHE A 110 -5.87 15.60 5.38
N PHE A 111 -5.16 16.32 4.50
CA PHE A 111 -4.22 17.35 4.89
C PHE A 111 -4.93 18.55 5.55
N ILE A 112 -6.03 19.04 4.99
CA ILE A 112 -6.85 20.11 5.59
C ILE A 112 -7.39 19.67 6.96
N LEU A 113 -7.89 18.43 7.07
CA LEU A 113 -8.35 17.90 8.35
C LEU A 113 -7.20 17.79 9.37
N SER A 114 -6.01 17.39 8.93
CA SER A 114 -4.81 17.36 9.78
C SER A 114 -4.47 18.75 10.32
N LEU A 115 -4.45 19.78 9.46
CA LEU A 115 -4.21 21.16 9.85
C LEU A 115 -5.26 21.68 10.85
N LEU A 116 -6.55 21.37 10.61
CA LEU A 116 -7.64 21.77 11.50
C LEU A 116 -7.51 21.15 12.90
N MET A 117 -6.91 19.96 12.99
CA MET A 117 -6.69 19.20 14.22
C MET A 117 -5.41 19.55 14.98
N ILE A 118 -4.61 20.52 14.51
CA ILE A 118 -3.39 20.94 15.22
C ILE A 118 -3.74 21.53 16.59
N ASN A 119 -3.06 21.01 17.63
CA ASN A 119 -3.14 21.50 19.01
C ASN A 119 -4.57 21.47 19.60
N VAL A 120 -5.33 20.42 19.30
CA VAL A 120 -6.59 20.12 20.00
C VAL A 120 -6.25 19.35 21.27
N LYS A 121 -6.55 19.93 22.44
CA LYS A 121 -6.21 19.35 23.76
C LYS A 121 -7.41 18.73 24.47
N SER A 122 -8.62 19.11 24.08
CA SER A 122 -9.85 18.68 24.77
C SER A 122 -10.91 18.19 23.79
N SER A 123 -11.60 17.11 24.15
CA SER A 123 -12.74 16.58 23.40
C SER A 123 -13.97 17.50 23.41
N LYS A 124 -13.96 18.56 24.25
CA LYS A 124 -15.02 19.57 24.31
C LYS A 124 -14.85 20.67 23.27
N ASP A 125 -13.68 20.77 22.64
CA ASP A 125 -13.40 21.79 21.63
C ASP A 125 -14.35 21.64 20.44
N PHE A 126 -14.79 22.76 19.86
CA PHE A 126 -15.64 22.74 18.66
C PHE A 126 -15.00 21.93 17.51
N ARG A 127 -13.68 22.00 17.39
CA ARG A 127 -12.88 21.22 16.43
C ARG A 127 -13.06 19.70 16.62
N ALA A 128 -13.16 19.21 17.85
CA ALA A 128 -13.42 17.80 18.12
C ALA A 128 -14.83 17.36 17.67
N LYS A 129 -15.81 18.28 17.65
CA LYS A 129 -17.13 18.04 17.05
C LYS A 129 -17.07 17.94 15.52
N ILE A 130 -16.24 18.76 14.89
CA ILE A 130 -15.95 18.62 13.44
C ILE A 130 -15.31 17.25 13.19
N GLN A 131 -14.31 16.84 13.95
CA GLN A 131 -13.61 15.56 13.74
C GLN A 131 -14.53 14.34 13.89
N ASN A 132 -15.42 14.34 14.88
CA ASN A 132 -16.28 13.18 15.14
C ASN A 132 -17.68 13.26 14.48
N GLY A 133 -18.03 14.39 13.87
CA GLY A 133 -19.34 14.65 13.30
C GLY A 133 -19.29 15.22 11.88
N PHE A 134 -20.37 15.88 11.46
CA PHE A 134 -20.51 16.57 10.16
C PHE A 134 -20.13 15.72 8.94
N TRP A 135 -20.46 14.42 8.96
CA TRP A 135 -20.07 13.47 7.92
C TRP A 135 -20.61 13.82 6.53
N GLY A 136 -21.86 14.27 6.41
CA GLY A 136 -22.42 14.69 5.12
C GLY A 136 -21.62 15.80 4.46
N PHE A 137 -21.27 16.85 5.22
CA PHE A 137 -20.43 17.95 4.71
C PHE A 137 -19.01 17.50 4.37
N LYS A 138 -18.42 16.60 5.16
CA LYS A 138 -17.11 16.02 4.86
C LYS A 138 -17.10 15.23 3.56
N LEU A 139 -18.09 14.38 3.35
CA LEU A 139 -18.22 13.60 2.12
C LEU A 139 -18.45 14.51 0.91
N LEU A 140 -19.29 15.54 1.04
CA LEU A 140 -19.50 16.52 -0.02
C LEU A 140 -18.21 17.30 -0.33
N ALA A 141 -17.48 17.74 0.70
CA ALA A 141 -16.19 18.42 0.53
C ALA A 141 -15.15 17.49 -0.14
N LEU A 142 -15.10 16.22 0.26
CA LEU A 142 -14.22 15.23 -0.35
C LEU A 142 -14.55 15.02 -1.83
N MET A 143 -15.82 14.82 -2.16
CA MET A 143 -16.27 14.66 -3.55
C MET A 143 -15.97 15.92 -4.37
N GLY A 144 -16.19 17.11 -3.80
CA GLY A 144 -15.86 18.38 -4.44
C GLY A 144 -14.36 18.53 -4.73
N LEU A 145 -13.50 18.16 -3.78
CA LEU A 145 -12.05 18.17 -3.97
C LEU A 145 -11.58 17.17 -5.03
N ILE A 146 -12.15 15.95 -5.04
CA ILE A 146 -11.84 14.95 -6.06
C ILE A 146 -12.28 15.46 -7.44
N VAL A 147 -13.52 15.91 -7.59
CA VAL A 147 -14.02 16.47 -8.86
C VAL A 147 -13.18 17.66 -9.30
N GLY A 148 -12.84 18.57 -8.38
CA GLY A 148 -11.94 19.70 -8.61
C GLY A 148 -10.56 19.27 -9.12
N ALA A 149 -9.99 18.20 -8.57
CA ALA A 149 -8.71 17.65 -9.03
C ALA A 149 -8.76 17.16 -10.49
N PHE A 150 -9.92 16.70 -10.97
CA PHE A 150 -10.09 16.31 -12.37
C PHE A 150 -10.11 17.49 -13.35
N PHE A 151 -10.29 18.72 -12.88
CA PHE A 151 -10.18 19.92 -13.73
C PHE A 151 -8.74 20.42 -13.87
N ILE A 152 -7.76 19.84 -13.17
CA ILE A 152 -6.35 20.24 -13.25
C ILE A 152 -5.75 19.70 -14.56
N PRO A 153 -5.28 20.59 -15.46
CA PRO A 153 -4.68 20.19 -16.73
C PRO A 153 -3.31 19.51 -16.53
N GLU A 154 -2.96 18.61 -17.45
CA GLU A 154 -1.73 17.81 -17.41
C GLU A 154 -0.50 18.62 -17.89
N HIS A 155 -0.08 19.62 -17.12
CA HIS A 155 1.14 20.40 -17.35
C HIS A 155 2.19 20.13 -16.27
N GLY A 156 2.74 18.90 -16.24
CA GLY A 156 3.76 18.50 -15.25
C GLY A 156 3.21 18.16 -13.86
N PHE A 157 1.88 18.17 -13.68
CA PHE A 157 1.21 17.77 -12.45
C PHE A 157 1.60 16.36 -12.00
N SER A 158 1.53 15.38 -12.90
CA SER A 158 1.79 13.97 -12.56
C SER A 158 3.23 13.72 -12.11
N GLN A 159 4.22 14.36 -12.75
CA GLN A 159 5.62 14.24 -12.34
C GLN A 159 5.85 14.85 -10.95
N THR A 160 5.26 16.02 -10.70
CA THR A 160 5.36 16.68 -9.39
C THR A 160 4.71 15.81 -8.32
N PHE A 161 3.49 15.34 -8.56
CA PHE A 161 2.76 14.50 -7.62
C PHE A 161 3.41 13.13 -7.41
N MET A 162 4.08 12.58 -8.42
CA MET A 162 4.90 11.37 -8.28
C MET A 162 6.01 11.56 -7.25
N VAL A 163 6.71 12.71 -7.23
CA VAL A 163 7.76 12.98 -6.22
C VAL A 163 7.15 13.04 -4.82
N PHE A 164 6.04 13.76 -4.64
CA PHE A 164 5.31 13.77 -3.37
C PHE A 164 4.85 12.36 -2.96
N GLY A 165 4.37 11.57 -3.91
CA GLY A 165 3.96 10.18 -3.71
C GLY A 165 5.12 9.26 -3.32
N MET A 166 6.31 9.44 -3.90
CA MET A 166 7.51 8.67 -3.52
C MET A 166 7.94 8.98 -2.09
N ILE A 167 7.97 10.27 -1.72
CA ILE A 167 8.32 10.69 -0.34
C ILE A 167 7.28 10.16 0.65
N GLY A 168 5.99 10.36 0.34
CA GLY A 168 4.90 9.90 1.18
C GLY A 168 4.86 8.38 1.32
N GLY A 169 5.10 7.65 0.22
CA GLY A 169 5.19 6.19 0.20
C GLY A 169 6.35 5.67 1.04
N PHE A 170 7.53 6.29 0.95
CA PHE A 170 8.68 5.96 1.79
C PHE A 170 8.35 6.13 3.29
N LEU A 171 7.79 7.29 3.68
CA LEU A 171 7.38 7.53 5.07
C LEU A 171 6.29 6.55 5.54
N PHE A 172 5.33 6.24 4.67
CA PHE A 172 4.26 5.29 4.97
C PHE A 172 4.81 3.88 5.19
N ILE A 173 5.76 3.42 4.39
CA ILE A 173 6.43 2.12 4.56
C ILE A 173 7.14 2.06 5.92
N LEU A 174 7.84 3.11 6.34
CA LEU A 174 8.49 3.16 7.65
C LEU A 174 7.47 3.07 8.81
N ILE A 175 6.39 3.85 8.75
CA ILE A 175 5.33 3.80 9.77
C ILE A 175 4.65 2.42 9.78
N GLN A 176 4.36 1.87 8.59
CA GLN A 176 3.74 0.55 8.45
C GLN A 176 4.64 -0.55 9.03
N LEU A 177 5.95 -0.49 8.82
CA LEU A 177 6.91 -1.41 9.41
C LEU A 177 6.88 -1.34 10.94
N LEU A 178 6.93 -0.14 11.52
CA LEU A 178 6.88 0.05 12.97
C LEU A 178 5.58 -0.51 13.58
N LEU A 179 4.43 -0.19 12.98
CA LEU A 179 3.14 -0.70 13.43
C LEU A 179 3.04 -2.23 13.31
N SER A 180 3.65 -2.80 12.27
CA SER A 180 3.66 -4.26 12.09
C SER A 180 4.55 -4.95 13.12
N ILE A 181 5.69 -4.36 13.48
CA ILE A 181 6.58 -4.89 14.53
C ILE A 181 5.88 -4.83 15.89
N ASP A 182 5.25 -3.71 16.23
CA ASP A 182 4.50 -3.53 17.47
C ASP A 182 3.32 -4.51 17.58
N PHE A 183 2.61 -4.73 16.46
CA PHE A 183 1.57 -5.75 16.38
C PHE A 183 2.10 -7.15 16.70
N VAL A 184 3.26 -7.53 16.13
CA VAL A 184 3.84 -8.85 16.37
C VAL A 184 4.37 -8.99 17.80
N HIS A 185 4.94 -7.95 18.39
CA HIS A 185 5.30 -7.95 19.81
C HIS A 185 4.08 -8.14 20.71
N SER A 186 3.04 -7.35 20.50
CA SER A 186 1.78 -7.44 21.24
C SER A 186 1.13 -8.82 21.08
N TRP A 187 1.21 -9.40 19.89
CA TRP A 187 0.73 -10.77 19.62
C TRP A 187 1.56 -11.79 20.41
N ASN A 188 2.89 -11.70 20.35
CA ASN A 188 3.79 -12.60 21.05
C ASN A 188 3.56 -12.59 22.56
N GLU A 189 3.54 -11.39 23.18
CA GLU A 189 3.24 -11.21 24.61
C GLU A 189 1.90 -11.84 24.98
N SER A 190 0.83 -11.51 24.24
CA SER A 190 -0.51 -12.01 24.54
C SER A 190 -0.61 -13.54 24.49
N TRP A 191 0.19 -14.19 23.65
CA TRP A 191 0.20 -15.65 23.54
C TRP A 191 1.12 -16.30 24.57
N ILE A 192 2.26 -15.69 24.89
CA ILE A 192 3.16 -16.13 25.97
C ILE A 192 2.43 -16.10 27.32
N ASP A 193 1.73 -15.01 27.65
CA ASP A 193 0.95 -14.89 28.89
C ASP A 193 -0.06 -16.04 29.05
N ARG A 194 -0.68 -16.45 27.94
CA ARG A 194 -1.64 -17.57 27.93
C ARG A 194 -0.97 -18.93 28.05
N VAL A 195 0.25 -19.08 27.55
CA VAL A 195 1.07 -20.28 27.76
C VAL A 195 1.44 -20.42 29.23
N GLU A 196 1.90 -19.33 29.85
CA GLU A 196 2.24 -19.28 31.29
C GLU A 196 1.02 -19.55 32.17
N SER A 197 -0.17 -19.10 31.74
CA SER A 197 -1.46 -19.43 32.37
C SER A 197 -1.89 -20.90 32.21
N GLY A 198 -1.06 -21.77 31.62
CA GLY A 198 -1.27 -23.21 31.51
C GLY A 198 -1.83 -23.70 30.16
N SER A 199 -2.12 -22.81 29.21
CA SER A 199 -2.67 -23.19 27.90
C SER A 199 -1.57 -23.47 26.87
N LYS A 200 -1.03 -24.70 26.86
CA LYS A 200 0.03 -25.14 25.93
C LYS A 200 -0.29 -24.97 24.43
N LYS A 201 -1.58 -24.86 24.07
CA LYS A 201 -2.07 -24.66 22.68
C LYS A 201 -1.47 -23.41 22.02
N TYR A 202 -1.32 -22.31 22.77
CA TYR A 202 -0.77 -21.05 22.25
C TYR A 202 0.73 -21.17 21.94
N GLY A 203 1.46 -22.01 22.68
CA GLY A 203 2.87 -22.29 22.42
C GLY A 203 3.07 -23.04 21.10
N TYR A 204 2.24 -24.05 20.83
CA TYR A 204 2.24 -24.71 19.52
C TYR A 204 1.87 -23.74 18.39
N GLY A 205 0.92 -22.82 18.65
CA GLY A 205 0.58 -21.76 17.72
C GLY A 205 1.76 -20.84 17.40
N LEU A 206 2.48 -20.34 18.41
CA LEU A 206 3.66 -19.49 18.23
C LEU A 206 4.73 -20.18 17.37
N LEU A 207 5.01 -21.46 17.65
CA LEU A 207 5.96 -22.26 16.88
C LEU A 207 5.52 -22.44 15.43
N PHE A 208 4.23 -22.74 15.21
CA PHE A 208 3.67 -22.91 13.88
C PHE A 208 3.82 -21.65 13.01
N PHE A 209 3.42 -20.48 13.52
CA PHE A 209 3.53 -19.23 12.77
C PHE A 209 4.98 -18.83 12.52
N THR A 210 5.85 -19.03 13.51
CA THR A 210 7.30 -18.78 13.36
C THR A 210 7.90 -19.64 12.25
N PHE A 211 7.60 -20.94 12.25
CA PHE A 211 8.05 -21.85 11.20
C PHE A 211 7.47 -21.47 9.84
N LEU A 212 6.18 -21.16 9.77
CA LEU A 212 5.50 -20.75 8.54
C LEU A 212 6.15 -19.51 7.92
N PHE A 213 6.42 -18.46 8.70
CA PHE A 213 7.01 -17.22 8.19
C PHE A 213 8.44 -17.43 7.69
N TYR A 214 9.25 -18.24 8.39
CA TYR A 214 10.58 -18.60 7.88
C TYR A 214 10.50 -19.47 6.62
N ALA A 215 9.62 -20.46 6.58
CA ALA A 215 9.45 -21.32 5.40
C ALA A 215 9.04 -20.50 4.18
N LEU A 216 8.10 -19.56 4.33
CA LEU A 216 7.71 -18.63 3.27
C LEU A 216 8.86 -17.69 2.86
N SER A 217 9.62 -17.18 3.83
CA SER A 217 10.78 -16.31 3.55
C SER A 217 11.86 -17.03 2.74
N ILE A 218 12.23 -18.25 3.16
CA ILE A 218 13.23 -19.09 2.47
C ILE A 218 12.73 -19.45 1.07
N THR A 219 11.47 -19.86 0.95
CA THR A 219 10.85 -20.16 -0.35
C THR A 219 10.90 -18.94 -1.27
N GLY A 220 10.54 -17.76 -0.78
CA GLY A 220 10.62 -16.51 -1.54
C GLY A 220 12.05 -16.21 -2.02
N ILE A 221 13.05 -16.35 -1.15
CA ILE A 221 14.46 -16.12 -1.50
C ILE A 221 14.94 -17.10 -2.58
N VAL A 222 14.57 -18.39 -2.47
CA VAL A 222 14.88 -19.39 -3.50
C VAL A 222 14.25 -19.00 -4.84
N LEU A 223 12.97 -18.59 -4.84
CA LEU A 223 12.29 -18.14 -6.04
C LEU A 223 12.93 -16.88 -6.63
N PHE A 224 13.46 -15.97 -5.81
CA PHE A 224 14.17 -14.79 -6.31
C PHE A 224 15.44 -15.15 -7.08
N TYR A 225 16.22 -16.10 -6.59
CA TYR A 225 17.40 -16.58 -7.32
C TYR A 225 17.02 -17.27 -8.64
N ILE A 226 15.94 -18.05 -8.66
CA ILE A 226 15.50 -18.77 -9.87
C ILE A 226 14.97 -17.79 -10.94
N TYR A 227 14.09 -16.86 -10.57
CA TYR A 227 13.36 -16.05 -11.55
C TYR A 227 13.94 -14.65 -11.79
N TYR A 228 14.51 -14.02 -10.77
CA TYR A 228 14.99 -12.63 -10.84
C TYR A 228 16.52 -12.53 -10.94
N ALA A 229 17.25 -13.62 -10.70
CA ALA A 229 18.71 -13.68 -10.83
C ALA A 229 19.22 -15.00 -11.47
N PRO A 230 18.68 -15.44 -12.63
CA PRO A 230 19.08 -16.70 -13.26
C PRO A 230 20.54 -16.71 -13.72
N ASP A 231 21.03 -15.56 -14.21
CA ASP A 231 22.43 -15.37 -14.56
C ASP A 231 23.06 -14.27 -13.69
N ARG A 232 24.05 -14.66 -12.88
CA ARG A 232 24.75 -13.77 -11.94
C ARG A 232 25.53 -12.67 -12.66
N SER A 233 25.97 -12.89 -13.90
CA SER A 233 26.77 -11.92 -14.65
C SER A 233 25.91 -10.76 -15.19
N VAL A 234 24.69 -11.08 -15.62
CA VAL A 234 23.73 -10.12 -16.19
C VAL A 234 22.95 -9.41 -15.08
N CYS A 235 22.49 -10.14 -14.07
CA CYS A 235 21.62 -9.64 -13.00
C CYS A 235 22.36 -9.44 -11.67
N ARG A 236 23.54 -8.79 -11.74
CA ARG A 236 24.41 -8.53 -10.57
C ARG A 236 23.70 -7.76 -9.45
N LEU A 237 22.90 -6.76 -9.80
CA LEU A 237 22.20 -5.91 -8.83
C LEU A 237 21.16 -6.69 -8.01
N HIS A 238 20.35 -7.51 -8.67
CA HIS A 238 19.38 -8.38 -7.99
C HIS A 238 20.11 -9.40 -7.10
N THR A 239 21.15 -10.05 -7.62
CA THR A 239 21.97 -11.01 -6.86
C THR A 239 22.51 -10.38 -5.57
N PHE A 240 23.05 -9.16 -5.67
CA PHE A 240 23.54 -8.40 -4.51
C PHE A 240 22.44 -8.13 -3.49
N PHE A 241 21.30 -7.55 -3.89
CA PHE A 241 20.22 -7.23 -2.96
C PHE A 241 19.62 -8.46 -2.28
N ILE A 242 19.44 -9.55 -3.03
CA ILE A 242 18.94 -10.82 -2.47
C ILE A 242 19.93 -11.35 -1.42
N SER A 243 21.23 -11.42 -1.74
CA SER A 243 22.28 -11.89 -0.82
C SER A 243 22.41 -11.00 0.42
N PHE A 244 22.39 -9.69 0.23
CA PHE A 244 22.51 -8.72 1.31
C PHE A 244 21.32 -8.79 2.27
N ASN A 245 20.10 -8.82 1.75
CA ASN A 245 18.89 -8.92 2.59
C ASN A 245 18.81 -10.28 3.30
N LEU A 246 19.22 -11.38 2.65
CA LEU A 246 19.33 -12.69 3.30
C LEU A 246 20.31 -12.64 4.49
N CYS A 247 21.47 -12.02 4.31
CA CYS A 247 22.46 -11.85 5.38
C CYS A 247 21.88 -11.03 6.54
N LEU A 248 21.20 -9.92 6.26
CA LEU A 248 20.54 -9.11 7.29
C LEU A 248 19.45 -9.89 8.04
N CYS A 249 18.61 -10.66 7.35
CA CYS A 249 17.60 -11.50 7.99
C CYS A 249 18.23 -12.58 8.89
N PHE A 250 19.36 -13.16 8.47
CA PHE A 250 20.09 -14.13 9.27
C PHE A 250 20.69 -13.51 10.53
N VAL A 251 21.36 -12.36 10.40
CA VAL A 251 21.91 -11.60 11.55
C VAL A 251 20.79 -11.19 12.51
N LEU A 252 19.68 -10.67 12.00
CA LEU A 252 18.51 -10.30 12.82
C LEU A 252 17.96 -11.50 13.60
N SER A 253 17.91 -12.66 12.96
CA SER A 253 17.45 -13.90 13.61
C SER A 253 18.38 -14.32 14.75
N ILE A 254 19.70 -14.25 14.55
CA ILE A 254 20.68 -14.51 15.62
C ILE A 254 20.49 -13.52 16.76
N VAL A 255 20.48 -12.21 16.47
CA VAL A 255 20.31 -11.14 17.47
C VAL A 255 19.03 -11.33 18.29
N SER A 256 17.94 -11.79 17.67
CA SER A 256 16.68 -12.02 18.37
C SER A 256 16.71 -13.14 19.43
N ILE A 257 17.68 -14.04 19.36
CA ILE A 257 17.83 -15.18 20.29
C ILE A 257 18.83 -14.87 21.41
N LEU A 258 19.70 -13.86 21.23
CA LEU A 258 20.76 -13.55 22.18
C LEU A 258 20.18 -13.27 23.59
N PRO A 259 20.71 -13.92 24.65
CA PRO A 259 20.16 -13.80 26.00
C PRO A 259 20.21 -12.36 26.50
N GLN A 260 21.27 -11.61 26.20
CA GLN A 260 21.41 -10.20 26.59
C GLN A 260 20.29 -9.30 26.04
N VAL A 261 19.78 -9.60 24.83
CA VAL A 261 18.68 -8.84 24.22
C VAL A 261 17.36 -9.22 24.88
N ARG A 262 17.15 -10.51 25.15
CA ARG A 262 15.94 -11.04 25.78
C ARG A 262 15.80 -10.64 27.25
N GLU A 263 16.92 -10.40 27.94
CA GLU A 263 16.92 -9.87 29.31
C GLU A 263 16.41 -8.42 29.39
N HIS A 264 16.69 -7.60 28.37
CA HIS A 264 16.21 -6.22 28.31
C HIS A 264 14.81 -6.11 27.71
N ASN A 265 14.40 -7.08 26.89
CA ASN A 265 13.08 -7.13 26.28
C ASN A 265 12.62 -8.59 26.14
N SER A 266 11.86 -9.08 27.13
CA SER A 266 11.37 -10.46 27.19
C SER A 266 10.43 -10.81 26.02
N SER A 267 9.87 -9.80 25.37
CA SER A 267 8.96 -9.89 24.22
C SER A 267 9.69 -10.06 22.89
N CYS A 268 11.01 -9.87 22.86
CA CYS A 268 11.84 -10.23 21.72
C CYS A 268 11.93 -11.75 21.57
N GLY A 269 11.42 -12.25 20.45
CA GLY A 269 11.33 -13.67 20.18
C GLY A 269 11.41 -14.00 18.69
N LEU A 270 11.51 -15.30 18.41
CA LEU A 270 11.69 -15.83 17.06
C LEU A 270 10.52 -15.52 16.12
N LEU A 271 9.32 -15.32 16.66
CA LEU A 271 8.15 -14.89 15.88
C LEU A 271 8.36 -13.50 15.25
N GLN A 272 8.98 -12.58 16.00
CA GLN A 272 9.24 -11.23 15.51
C GLN A 272 10.25 -11.25 14.36
N SER A 273 11.40 -11.93 14.54
CA SER A 273 12.45 -11.98 13.51
C SER A 273 12.00 -12.74 12.25
N SER A 274 11.20 -13.78 12.39
CA SER A 274 10.59 -14.50 11.25
C SER A 274 9.59 -13.63 10.46
N PHE A 275 8.73 -12.88 11.15
CA PHE A 275 7.79 -11.97 10.49
C PHE A 275 8.51 -10.82 9.77
N VAL A 276 9.50 -10.19 10.41
CA VAL A 276 10.31 -9.14 9.78
C VAL A 276 11.07 -9.67 8.58
N SER A 277 11.59 -10.90 8.65
CA SER A 277 12.24 -11.55 7.50
C SER A 277 11.29 -11.69 6.31
N LEU A 278 10.04 -12.10 6.56
CA LEU A 278 9.01 -12.19 5.52
C LEU A 278 8.67 -10.82 4.91
N TYR A 279 8.62 -9.78 5.75
CA TYR A 279 8.41 -8.40 5.31
C TYR A 279 9.56 -7.93 4.41
N VAL A 280 10.81 -8.17 4.79
CA VAL A 280 11.99 -7.84 3.97
C VAL A 280 11.95 -8.57 2.63
N VAL A 281 11.57 -9.86 2.62
CA VAL A 281 11.41 -10.66 1.40
C VAL A 281 10.33 -10.04 0.50
N TYR A 282 9.18 -9.64 1.04
CA TYR A 282 8.10 -8.98 0.29
C TYR A 282 8.56 -7.66 -0.36
N TYR A 283 9.24 -6.77 0.39
CA TYR A 283 9.73 -5.52 -0.18
C TYR A 283 10.87 -5.71 -1.19
N THR A 284 11.72 -6.72 -0.98
CA THR A 284 12.76 -7.09 -1.95
C THR A 284 12.11 -7.51 -3.28
N TRP A 285 11.07 -8.36 -3.23
CA TRP A 285 10.31 -8.73 -4.41
C TRP A 285 9.64 -7.54 -5.09
N SER A 286 9.00 -6.67 -4.30
CA SER A 286 8.33 -5.47 -4.80
C SER A 286 9.32 -4.56 -5.55
N ALA A 287 10.51 -4.33 -4.99
CA ALA A 287 11.55 -3.53 -5.64
C ALA A 287 12.06 -4.17 -6.95
N MET A 288 12.36 -5.47 -6.95
CA MET A 288 12.87 -6.17 -8.13
C MET A 288 11.84 -6.28 -9.26
N SER A 289 10.56 -6.42 -8.92
CA SER A 289 9.46 -6.49 -9.90
C SER A 289 9.24 -5.17 -10.66
N ASN A 290 9.79 -4.07 -10.15
CA ASN A 290 9.76 -2.76 -10.78
C ASN A 290 11.06 -2.43 -11.54
N ASN A 291 12.00 -3.37 -11.67
CA ASN A 291 13.21 -3.19 -12.48
C ASN A 291 12.84 -3.15 -13.98
N PRO A 292 13.25 -2.11 -14.74
CA PRO A 292 12.99 -2.02 -16.18
C PRO A 292 13.76 -3.04 -17.03
N ASN A 293 14.81 -3.68 -16.50
CA ASN A 293 15.58 -4.67 -17.25
C ASN A 293 14.82 -6.00 -17.38
N VAL A 294 14.27 -6.26 -18.57
CA VAL A 294 13.47 -7.46 -18.90
C VAL A 294 14.25 -8.76 -18.73
N ALA A 295 15.58 -8.76 -18.90
CA ALA A 295 16.40 -9.95 -18.69
C ALA A 295 16.43 -10.39 -17.23
N CYS A 296 16.25 -9.45 -16.29
CA CYS A 296 16.26 -9.69 -14.85
C CYS A 296 14.86 -9.62 -14.21
N ASN A 297 13.84 -9.30 -15.01
CA ASN A 297 12.44 -9.19 -14.60
C ASN A 297 11.55 -9.80 -15.71
N PRO A 298 11.55 -11.14 -15.85
CA PRO A 298 10.70 -11.79 -16.83
C PRO A 298 9.23 -11.60 -16.44
N SER A 299 8.41 -11.20 -17.41
CA SER A 299 6.96 -11.10 -17.22
C SER A 299 6.36 -12.47 -16.82
N ILE A 300 5.26 -12.48 -16.05
CA ILE A 300 4.56 -13.71 -15.68
C ILE A 300 4.19 -14.54 -16.92
N ARG A 301 3.88 -13.91 -18.06
CA ARG A 301 3.62 -14.61 -19.32
C ARG A 301 4.86 -15.31 -19.88
N SER A 302 6.03 -14.70 -19.81
CA SER A 302 7.29 -15.34 -20.23
C SER A 302 7.73 -16.46 -19.28
N ILE A 303 7.32 -16.42 -18.01
CA ILE A 303 7.59 -17.49 -17.04
C ILE A 303 6.67 -18.70 -17.28
N ILE A 304 5.37 -18.48 -17.55
CA ILE A 304 4.38 -19.54 -17.75
C ILE A 304 4.44 -20.15 -19.16
N HIS A 305 4.81 -19.35 -20.16
CA HIS A 305 4.93 -19.79 -21.56
C HIS A 305 6.32 -19.47 -22.13
N PRO A 306 7.35 -20.27 -21.80
CA PRO A 306 8.71 -20.03 -22.26
C PRO A 306 8.90 -20.15 -23.79
N GLY A 307 7.90 -20.63 -24.54
CA GLY A 307 8.01 -20.92 -25.99
C GLY A 307 7.30 -19.94 -26.95
N ASN A 308 6.60 -18.91 -26.48
CA ASN A 308 5.78 -18.02 -27.35
C ASN A 308 6.16 -16.53 -27.30
N SER A 309 7.26 -16.18 -26.61
CA SER A 309 7.80 -14.82 -26.66
C SER A 309 8.59 -14.63 -27.95
N THR A 310 8.00 -13.94 -28.92
CA THR A 310 8.78 -13.17 -29.90
C THR A 310 9.70 -12.23 -29.11
N THR A 311 11.00 -12.49 -29.19
CA THR A 311 12.06 -11.59 -28.74
C THR A 311 11.85 -10.22 -29.40
N PRO A 312 11.65 -9.12 -28.64
CA PRO A 312 12.00 -7.82 -29.16
C PRO A 312 13.52 -7.87 -29.35
N GLY A 313 13.98 -7.67 -30.59
CA GLY A 313 15.40 -7.71 -30.93
C GLY A 313 16.25 -6.77 -30.07
N PRO A 314 17.58 -6.99 -30.06
CA PRO A 314 18.51 -6.21 -29.25
C PRO A 314 18.34 -4.72 -29.53
N THR A 315 18.20 -3.94 -28.47
CA THR A 315 18.29 -2.48 -28.53
C THR A 315 19.70 -2.13 -29.01
N PRO A 316 19.87 -1.36 -30.10
CA PRO A 316 21.20 -1.01 -30.58
C PRO A 316 21.96 -0.17 -29.53
N PRO A 317 23.29 -0.32 -29.45
CA PRO A 317 24.08 0.43 -28.48
C PRO A 317 23.96 1.93 -28.73
N ARG A 318 23.73 2.66 -27.63
CA ARG A 318 23.80 4.11 -27.55
C ARG A 318 25.20 4.54 -28.01
N GLN A 319 25.32 5.04 -29.23
CA GLN A 319 26.53 5.72 -29.67
C GLN A 319 26.79 6.91 -28.74
N GLN A 320 27.82 6.78 -27.91
CA GLN A 320 28.49 7.92 -27.30
C GLN A 320 29.26 8.60 -28.42
N ASN A 321 28.78 9.74 -28.90
CA ASN A 321 29.61 10.67 -29.65
C ASN A 321 29.97 11.81 -28.71
N LEU A 322 31.28 12.08 -28.63
CA LEU A 322 31.89 13.31 -28.14
C LEU A 322 31.22 14.54 -28.75
#